data_AF-A0A1H4S3G9-F1
#
_entry.id   AF-A0A1H4S3G9-F1
#
_cell.length_a   1.000
_cell.length_b   1.000
_cell.length_c   1.000
_cell.angle_alpha   90.00
_cell.angle_beta   90.00
_cell.angle_gamma   90.00
#
_symmetry.space_group_name_H-M   'P 1'
#
loop_
_entity.id
_entity.type
_entity.pdbx_description
1 polymer ?
#
loop_
_entity_poly.entity_id
_entity_poly.type
_entity_poly.pdbx_seq_one_letter_code
_entity_poly.pdbx_strand_id
1 'polypeptide(L)' 'MSTPGVTVGPLREMTGSVLFNEVFLDDVFIPYANVVRNMNDGWNVARTTLAGERVALSQKMEAYVPPRGGRATRRWSC' A
#
# COMPACT_ATOMS: atom_id res chain seq x y z
N MET A 1 -1.39 17.43 4.31
CA MET A 1 -0.11 17.88 3.74
C MET A 1 -0.21 19.36 3.50
N SER A 2 0.77 20.15 3.93
CA SER A 2 0.75 21.62 3.82
C SER A 2 2.11 22.20 3.43
N THR A 3 3.08 21.36 3.06
CA THR A 3 4.39 21.81 2.58
C THR A 3 4.21 22.54 1.24
N PRO A 4 4.78 23.75 1.06
CA PRO A 4 4.77 24.44 -0.22
C PRO A 4 5.33 23.56 -1.34
N GLY A 5 4.73 23.65 -2.54
CA GLY A 5 5.10 22.83 -3.70
C GLY A 5 4.52 21.42 -3.71
N VAL A 6 3.82 20.98 -2.65
CA VAL A 6 3.14 19.68 -2.61
C VAL A 6 1.67 19.85 -2.96
N THR A 7 1.23 19.19 -4.03
CA THR A 7 -0.19 19.14 -4.44
C THR A 7 -0.71 17.71 -4.33
N VAL A 8 -1.89 17.54 -3.72
CA VAL A 8 -2.53 16.22 -3.53
C VAL A 8 -3.89 16.21 -4.20
N GLY A 9 -4.17 15.20 -5.02
CA GLY A 9 -5.43 15.02 -5.72
C GLY A 9 -6.00 13.61 -5.56
N PRO A 10 -7.32 13.43 -5.61
CA PRO A 10 -7.93 12.10 -5.58
C PRO A 10 -7.63 11.32 -6.84
N LEU A 11 -7.19 10.06 -6.71
CA LEU A 11 -7.01 9.15 -7.83
C LEU A 11 -8.26 8.27 -7.99
N ARG A 12 -8.99 8.46 -9.09
CA ARG A 12 -10.17 7.65 -9.39
C ARG A 12 -9.75 6.32 -10.02
N GLU A 13 -10.09 5.23 -9.34
CA GLU A 13 -9.82 3.87 -9.79
C GLU A 13 -10.81 3.41 -10.87
N MET A 14 -10.48 2.34 -11.59
CA MET A 14 -11.34 1.73 -12.61
C MET A 14 -12.72 1.31 -12.07
N THR A 15 -12.80 1.00 -10.77
CA THR A 15 -14.04 0.66 -10.07
C THR A 15 -14.94 1.87 -9.79
N GLY A 16 -14.44 3.09 -10.05
CA GLY A 16 -15.11 4.34 -9.71
C GLY A 16 -14.88 4.81 -8.27
N SER A 17 -14.21 4.02 -7.43
CA SER A 17 -13.83 4.40 -6.07
C SER A 17 -12.63 5.36 -6.05
N VAL A 18 -12.42 6.00 -4.89
CA VAL A 18 -11.29 6.90 -4.63
C VAL A 18 -10.65 6.51 -3.31
N LEU A 19 -9.81 5.46 -3.33
CA LEU A 19 -9.07 5.02 -2.14
C LEU A 19 -7.63 5.53 -2.12
N PHE A 20 -7.13 5.99 -3.27
CA PHE A 20 -5.77 6.50 -3.43
C PHE A 20 -5.77 7.99 -3.82
N ASN A 21 -4.62 8.62 -3.63
CA ASN A 21 -4.36 9.98 -4.08
C ASN A 21 -3.12 9.99 -4.96
N GLU A 22 -3.11 10.88 -5.95
CA GLU A 22 -1.90 11.31 -6.63
C GLU A 22 -1.27 12.47 -5.87
N VAL A 23 0.06 12.49 -5.82
CA VAL A 23 0.82 13.53 -5.11
C VAL A 23 1.89 14.07 -6.04
N PHE A 24 1.84 15.36 -6.33
CA PHE A 24 2.83 16.08 -7.12
C PHE A 24 3.77 16.86 -6.19
N LEU A 25 5.06 16.80 -6.52
CA LEU A 25 6.15 17.50 -5.82
C LEU A 25 6.81 18.45 -6.82
N ASP A 26 6.55 19.75 -6.70
CA ASP A 26 7.11 20.79 -7.56
C ASP A 26 8.01 21.73 -6.75
N ASP A 27 9.31 21.71 -7.07
CA ASP A 27 10.38 22.47 -6.41
C ASP A 27 10.29 22.49 -4.86
N VAL A 28 9.96 21.34 -4.27
CA VAL A 28 9.73 21.23 -2.83
C VAL A 28 11.06 21.24 -2.09
N PHE A 29 11.29 22.27 -1.28
CA PHE A 29 12.44 22.29 -0.37
C PHE A 29 12.27 21.29 0.79
N ILE A 30 13.28 20.44 1.00
CA ILE A 30 13.34 19.48 2.10
C ILE A 30 14.61 19.71 2.94
N PRO A 31 14.50 19.98 4.25
CA PRO A 31 15.67 20.09 5.12
C PRO A 31 16.46 18.78 5.19
N TYR A 32 17.79 18.87 5.31
CA TYR A 32 18.65 17.68 5.41
C TYR A 32 18.29 16.77 6.59
N ALA A 33 17.78 17.33 7.69
CA ALA A 33 17.31 16.56 8.85
C ALA A 33 16.17 15.58 8.53
N ASN A 34 15.47 15.78 7.41
CA ASN A 34 14.38 14.92 6.96
C ASN A 34 14.86 13.83 5.97
N VAL A 35 16.17 13.77 5.67
CA VAL A 35 16.73 12.71 4.83
C VAL A 35 16.69 11.40 5.62
N VAL A 36 16.03 10.40 5.04
CA VAL A 36 15.95 9.07 5.61
C VAL A 36 17.20 8.29 5.20
N ARG A 37 17.99 7.86 6.20
CA ARG A 37 19.32 7.26 6.02
C ARG A 37 20.32 8.22 5.38
N ASN A 38 21.25 7.69 4.59
CA ASN A 38 22.26 8.45 3.90
C ASN A 38 21.77 8.84 2.50
N MET A 39 22.32 9.94 1.97
CA MET A 39 22.09 10.33 0.59
C MET A 39 22.45 9.17 -0.36
N ASN A 40 21.60 8.92 -1.36
CA ASN A 40 21.68 7.82 -2.33
C ASN A 40 21.39 6.40 -1.79
N ASP A 41 20.95 6.24 -0.54
CA ASP A 41 20.60 4.93 0.03
C ASP A 41 19.10 4.55 -0.14
N GLY A 42 18.40 5.25 -1.04
CA GLY A 42 16.93 5.11 -1.19
C GLY A 42 16.47 3.72 -1.62
N TRP A 43 17.29 2.99 -2.38
CA TRP A 43 16.95 1.64 -2.84
C TRP A 43 16.85 0.63 -1.69
N ASN A 44 17.73 0.74 -0.69
CA ASN A 44 17.68 -0.15 0.47
C ASN A 44 16.43 0.13 1.31
N VAL A 45 16.07 1.41 1.49
CA VAL A 45 14.80 1.80 2.15
C VAL A 45 13.61 1.18 1.41
N ALA A 46 13.53 1.36 0.09
CA ALA A 46 12.43 0.84 -0.72
C ALA A 46 12.30 -0.69 -0.60
N ARG A 47 13.42 -1.43 -0.67
CA ARG A 47 13.41 -2.89 -0.54
C ARG A 47 12.99 -3.36 0.85
N THR A 48 13.45 -2.70 1.91
CA THR A 48 13.06 -3.04 3.28
C THR A 48 11.56 -2.85 3.49
N THR A 49 11.01 -1.71 3.04
CA THR A 49 9.56 -1.46 3.10
C THR A 49 8.78 -2.51 2.33
N LEU A 50 9.17 -2.79 1.08
CA LEU A 50 8.50 -3.79 0.24
C LEU A 50 8.53 -5.20 0.84
N ALA A 51 9.63 -5.59 1.50
CA ALA A 51 9.71 -6.89 2.18
C ALA A 51 8.72 -6.97 3.36
N GLY A 52 8.58 -5.90 4.14
CA GLY A 52 7.59 -5.81 5.21
C GLY A 52 6.15 -5.91 4.69
N GLU A 53 5.83 -5.16 3.62
CA GLU A 53 4.51 -5.21 2.96
C GLU A 53 4.18 -6.61 2.42
N ARG A 54 5.16 -7.29 1.80
CA ARG A 54 4.99 -8.65 1.29
C ARG A 54 4.54 -9.63 2.38
N VAL A 55 5.15 -9.55 3.56
CA VAL A 55 4.77 -10.41 4.70
C VAL A 55 3.38 -10.02 5.20
N ALA A 56 3.11 -8.71 5.38
CA ALA A 56 1.81 -8.23 5.87
C ALA A 56 0.64 -8.61 4.95
N LEU A 57 0.83 -8.56 3.63
CA LEU A 57 -0.18 -8.99 2.67
C LEU A 57 -0.36 -10.52 2.66
N SER A 58 0.71 -11.28 2.91
CA SER A 58 0.64 -12.75 3.00
C SER A 58 -0.09 -13.21 4.27
N GLN A 59 -0.05 -12.41 5.34
CA GLN A 59 -0.75 -12.71 6.60
C GLN A 59 -2.19 -12.19 6.65
N LYS A 60 -2.57 -11.23 5.79
CA LYS A 60 -3.97 -10.76 5.65
C LYS A 60 -4.81 -11.74 4.84
N MET A 61 -5.04 -12.93 5.39
CA MET A 61 -6.11 -13.82 4.97
C MET A 61 -6.68 -14.59 6.16
N GLU A 62 -7.08 -13.86 7.21
CA GLU A 62 -7.92 -14.40 8.29
C GLU A 62 -9.05 -13.39 8.56
N ALA A 63 -10.11 -13.43 7.73
CA ALA A 63 -11.45 -12.95 8.07
C ALA A 63 -12.48 -13.30 6.97
N TYR A 64 -12.64 -14.58 6.66
CA TYR A 64 -13.98 -15.11 6.37
C TYR A 64 -14.04 -16.56 6.87
N VAL A 65 -14.46 -16.72 8.13
CA VAL A 65 -14.92 -18.01 8.65
C VAL A 65 -16.43 -18.06 8.42
N PRO A 66 -16.94 -18.77 7.40
CA PRO A 66 -18.37 -19.00 7.31
C PRO A 66 -18.82 -19.80 8.55
N PRO A 67 -20.02 -19.54 9.09
CA PRO A 67 -20.52 -20.27 10.24
C PRO A 67 -20.50 -21.78 9.94
N ARG A 68 -19.94 -22.56 10.87
CA ARG A 68 -19.95 -24.02 10.80
C ARG A 68 -21.40 -24.51 10.89
N GLY A 69 -22.04 -24.66 9.74
CA GLY A 69 -23.40 -25.17 9.64
C GLY A 69 -23.70 -25.69 8.24
N GLY A 70 -23.57 -27.00 8.06
CA GLY A 70 -24.16 -27.71 6.92
C GLY A 70 -23.16 -28.47 6.05
N ARG A 71 -23.11 -29.80 6.23
CA ARG A 71 -22.52 -30.73 5.26
C ARG A 71 -23.23 -30.56 3.92
N ALA A 72 -22.49 -30.14 2.89
CA ALA A 72 -22.87 -30.38 1.51
C ALA A 72 -21.70 -31.06 0.80
N THR A 73 -21.72 -32.39 0.83
CA THR A 73 -20.90 -33.22 -0.04
C THR A 73 -21.22 -32.88 -1.50
N ARG A 74 -20.28 -32.29 -2.24
CA ARG A 74 -20.20 -32.50 -3.69
C ARG A 74 -18.76 -32.73 -4.10
N ARG A 75 -18.49 -34.01 -4.36
CA ARG A 75 -17.44 -34.53 -5.21
C ARG A 75 -17.55 -33.83 -6.57
N TRP A 76 -16.49 -33.17 -7.00
CA TRP A 76 -16.32 -32.78 -8.40
C TRP A 76 -15.14 -33.55 -8.98
N SER A 77 -15.43 -34.27 -10.06
CA SER A 77 -14.49 -35.02 -10.87
C SER A 77 -14.46 -34.34 -12.24
N CYS A 78 -13.38 -33.61 -12.51
CA CYS A 78 -12.62 -33.48 -13.76
C CYS A 78 -11.59 -32.37 -13.54
#